data_AF-A0A942FW33-F1
#
_entry.id   AF-A0A942FW33-F1
#
_cell.length_a   1.000
_cell.length_b   1.000
_cell.length_c   1.000
_cell.angle_alpha   90.00
_cell.angle_beta   90.00
_cell.angle_gamma   90.00
#
_symmetry.space_group_name_H-M   'P 1'
#
loop_
_entity.id
_entity.type
_entity.pdbx_description
1 polymer ?
#
loop_
_entity_poly.entity_id
_entity_poly.type
_entity_poly.pdbx_seq_one_letter_code
_entity_poly.pdbx_strand_id
1 'polypeptide(L)'
;LALVNTLLLVASSLTVHVAHHGLLKDKRQTFLAWLAVTIGLGAIFLGVTVFEWQLLLGKYDPTQNLYLSAFFAITGLHGLHVIVGLVMLAVALVRGWRGHFTPKLHNGLEVPVVYWHLVDVVWLFVLLLLYVVPIFYQGPEVVLDINRWLIH
;
A
#
# COMPACT_ATOMS: atom_id res chain seq x y z
N LEU A 1 -0.20 13.28 -4.68
CA LEU A 1 0.32 12.21 -3.79
C LEU A 1 -0.20 10.82 -4.21
N ALA A 2 -1.48 10.68 -4.54
CA ALA A 2 -2.09 9.42 -4.99
C ALA A 2 -1.37 8.66 -6.12
N LEU A 3 -0.85 9.35 -7.15
CA LEU A 3 -0.11 8.70 -8.24
C LEU A 3 1.21 8.06 -7.77
N VAL A 4 1.95 8.74 -6.88
CA VAL A 4 3.18 8.21 -6.27
C VAL A 4 2.86 6.97 -5.43
N ASN A 5 1.80 7.03 -4.62
CA ASN A 5 1.33 5.89 -3.83
C ASN A 5 0.93 4.68 -4.67
N THR A 6 0.29 4.93 -5.81
CA THR A 6 -0.08 3.86 -6.76
C THR A 6 1.14 3.22 -7.39
N LEU A 7 2.13 4.02 -7.81
CA LEU A 7 3.39 3.49 -8.34
C LEU A 7 4.16 2.65 -7.30
N LEU A 8 4.19 3.11 -6.04
CA LEU A 8 4.82 2.38 -4.94
C LEU A 8 4.16 1.02 -4.70
N LEU A 9 2.83 0.95 -4.68
CA LEU A 9 2.11 -0.31 -4.46
C LEU A 9 2.25 -1.27 -5.63
N VAL A 10 2.08 -0.80 -6.87
CA VAL A 10 2.27 -1.64 -8.07
C VAL A 10 3.71 -2.18 -8.13
N ALA A 11 4.70 -1.34 -7.82
CA ALA A 11 6.08 -1.79 -7.70
C ALA A 11 6.25 -2.84 -6.58
N SER A 12 5.59 -2.63 -5.43
CA SER A 12 5.65 -3.58 -4.31
C SER A 12 5.09 -4.96 -4.70
N SER A 13 4.02 -5.00 -5.48
CA SER A 13 3.43 -6.24 -6.01
C SER A 13 4.40 -7.01 -6.91
N LEU A 14 5.13 -6.31 -7.77
CA LEU A 14 6.16 -6.94 -8.60
C LEU A 14 7.32 -7.48 -7.74
N THR A 15 7.77 -6.69 -6.75
CA THR A 15 8.86 -7.12 -5.87
C THR A 15 8.52 -8.36 -5.04
N VAL A 16 7.30 -8.47 -4.51
CA VAL A 16 6.89 -9.63 -3.73
C VAL A 16 6.76 -10.88 -4.60
N HIS A 17 6.31 -10.71 -5.85
CA HIS A 17 6.30 -11.80 -6.83
C HIS A 17 7.72 -12.31 -7.14
N VAL A 18 8.68 -11.39 -7.34
CA VAL A 18 10.09 -11.75 -7.55
C VAL A 18 10.67 -12.44 -6.32
N ALA A 19 10.32 -11.99 -5.11
CA ALA A 19 10.74 -12.63 -3.87
C ALA A 19 10.23 -14.08 -3.77
N HIS A 20 8.93 -14.29 -4.06
CA HIS A 20 8.32 -15.62 -4.04
C HIS A 20 8.96 -16.55 -5.07
N HIS A 21 9.18 -16.08 -6.31
CA HIS A 21 9.84 -16.86 -7.35
C HIS A 21 11.30 -17.17 -7.02
N GLY A 22 11.99 -16.26 -6.34
CA GLY A 22 13.33 -16.48 -5.80
C GLY A 22 13.37 -17.65 -4.83
N LEU A 23 12.38 -17.75 -3.93
CA LEU A 23 12.28 -18.88 -3.00
C LEU A 23 12.04 -20.21 -3.72
N LEU A 24 11.15 -20.23 -4.72
CA LEU A 24 10.85 -21.44 -5.51
C LEU A 24 12.08 -21.96 -6.28
N LYS A 25 12.99 -21.05 -6.67
CA LYS A 25 14.26 -21.39 -7.34
C LYS A 25 15.42 -21.65 -6.36
N ASP A 26 15.13 -21.78 -5.06
CA ASP A 26 16.12 -21.95 -3.99
C ASP A 26 17.15 -20.80 -3.90
N LYS A 27 16.81 -19.63 -4.45
CA LYS A 27 17.64 -18.42 -4.43
C LYS A 27 17.32 -17.58 -3.19
N ARG A 28 17.79 -18.06 -2.04
CA ARG A 28 17.50 -17.45 -0.73
C ARG A 28 17.85 -15.96 -0.64
N GLN A 29 19.00 -15.53 -1.16
CA GLN A 29 19.40 -14.11 -1.14
C GLN A 29 18.44 -13.24 -1.95
N THR A 30 18.00 -13.71 -3.11
CA THR A 30 17.01 -13.03 -3.95
C THR A 30 15.68 -12.90 -3.20
N PHE A 31 15.19 -13.98 -2.59
CA PHE A 31 13.98 -13.96 -1.78
C PHE A 31 14.05 -12.91 -0.66
N LEU A 32 15.12 -12.92 0.15
CA LEU A 32 15.26 -11.99 1.28
C LEU A 32 15.38 -10.54 0.83
N ALA A 33 16.19 -10.27 -0.19
CA ALA A 33 16.41 -8.92 -0.69
C ALA A 33 15.12 -8.30 -1.24
N TRP A 34 14.39 -9.02 -2.10
CA TRP A 34 13.18 -8.49 -2.71
C TRP A 34 12.02 -8.38 -1.71
N LEU A 35 11.91 -9.31 -0.76
CA LEU A 35 10.91 -9.20 0.30
C LEU A 35 11.17 -7.98 1.21
N ALA A 36 12.44 -7.67 1.50
CA ALA A 36 12.80 -6.45 2.22
C ALA A 36 12.46 -5.18 1.43
N VAL A 37 12.67 -5.19 0.11
CA VAL A 37 12.24 -4.08 -0.77
C VAL A 37 10.72 -3.91 -0.75
N THR A 38 9.94 -4.99 -0.81
CA THR A 38 8.46 -4.93 -0.70
C THR A 38 8.04 -4.24 0.60
N ILE A 39 8.61 -4.65 1.73
CA ILE A 39 8.33 -4.05 3.05
C ILE A 39 8.69 -2.56 3.06
N GLY A 40 9.84 -2.19 2.50
CA GLY A 40 10.26 -0.79 2.37
C GLY A 40 9.28 0.05 1.56
N LEU A 41 8.84 -0.45 0.40
CA LEU A 41 7.85 0.23 -0.45
C LEU A 41 6.51 0.42 0.27
N GLY A 42 6.03 -0.60 0.98
CA GLY A 42 4.79 -0.49 1.77
C GLY A 42 4.91 0.48 2.96
N ALA A 43 6.08 0.55 3.61
CA ALA A 43 6.34 1.52 4.66
C ALA A 43 6.37 2.96 4.13
N ILE A 44 6.98 3.20 2.96
CA ILE A 44 6.97 4.50 2.29
C ILE A 44 5.53 4.89 1.91
N PHE A 45 4.74 3.95 1.39
CA PHE A 45 3.33 4.17 1.09
C PHE A 45 2.54 4.66 2.32
N LEU A 46 2.73 4.02 3.49
CA LEU A 46 2.10 4.47 4.74
C LEU A 46 2.57 5.87 5.14
N GLY A 47 3.87 6.16 5.02
CA GLY A 47 4.42 7.48 5.32
C GLY A 47 3.82 8.59 4.46
N VAL A 48 3.68 8.35 3.16
CA VAL A 48 3.04 9.30 2.24
C VAL A 48 1.55 9.48 2.56
N THR A 49 0.84 8.39 2.90
CA THR A 49 -0.57 8.45 3.32
C THR A 49 -0.75 9.30 4.58
N VAL A 50 0.11 9.12 5.59
CA VAL A 50 0.09 9.92 6.82
C VAL A 50 0.41 11.38 6.53
N PHE A 51 1.37 11.65 5.65
CA PHE A 51 1.69 13.02 5.24
C PHE A 51 0.51 13.71 4.54
N GLU A 52 -0.20 13.01 3.66
CA GLU A 52 -1.44 13.52 3.04
C GLU A 52 -2.51 13.83 4.09
N TRP A 53 -2.68 12.95 5.09
CA TRP A 53 -3.63 13.17 6.18
C TRP A 53 -3.31 14.41 7.00
N GLN A 54 -2.04 14.62 7.37
CA GLN A 54 -1.62 15.79 8.15
C GLN A 54 -1.91 17.09 7.40
N LEU A 55 -1.64 17.10 6.08
CA LEU A 55 -1.88 18.26 5.24
C LEU A 55 -3.39 18.58 5.12
N LEU A 56 -4.24 17.56 5.01
CA LEU A 56 -5.70 17.73 4.93
C LEU A 56 -6.32 18.15 6.27
N LEU A 57 -5.93 17.52 7.38
CA LEU A 57 -6.43 17.85 8.72
C LEU A 57 -5.98 19.23 9.20
N GLY A 58 -4.82 19.71 8.75
CA GLY A 58 -4.35 21.07 9.03
C GLY A 58 -5.16 22.17 8.33
N LYS A 59 -5.95 21.82 7.31
CA LYS A 59 -6.69 22.77 6.46
C LYS A 59 -8.21 22.60 6.53
N TYR A 60 -8.70 21.40 6.83
CA TYR A 60 -10.12 21.07 6.79
C TYR A 60 -10.55 20.31 8.04
N ASP A 61 -11.75 20.62 8.54
CA ASP A 61 -12.43 19.81 9.54
C ASP A 61 -13.22 18.69 8.83
N PRO A 62 -12.83 17.40 9.01
CA PRO A 62 -13.52 16.28 8.38
C PRO A 62 -14.98 16.15 8.81
N THR A 63 -15.34 16.64 10.00
CA THR A 63 -16.69 16.51 10.56
C THR A 63 -17.71 17.39 9.82
N GLN A 64 -17.23 18.42 9.12
CA GLN A 64 -18.06 19.36 8.37
C GLN A 64 -18.27 18.91 6.91
N ASN A 65 -17.59 17.86 6.46
CA ASN A 65 -17.65 17.41 5.06
C ASN A 65 -17.73 15.88 4.98
N LEU A 66 -18.88 15.38 4.50
CA LEU A 66 -19.15 13.95 4.35
C LEU A 66 -18.11 13.23 3.47
N TYR A 67 -17.64 13.88 2.39
CA TYR A 67 -16.62 13.30 1.52
C TYR A 67 -15.28 13.14 2.24
N LEU A 68 -14.84 14.16 2.99
CA LEU A 68 -13.60 14.06 3.78
C LEU A 68 -13.73 13.01 4.88
N SER A 69 -14.85 12.97 5.59
CA SER A 69 -15.13 11.91 6.58
C SER A 69 -15.03 10.50 5.96
N ALA A 70 -15.64 10.28 4.78
CA ALA A 70 -15.57 9.00 4.07
C ALA A 70 -14.14 8.69 3.58
N PHE A 71 -13.42 9.70 3.09
CA PHE A 71 -12.03 9.59 2.67
C PHE A 71 -11.13 9.07 3.79
N PHE A 72 -11.17 9.71 4.98
CA PHE A 72 -10.36 9.31 6.13
C PHE A 72 -10.77 7.92 6.65
N ALA A 73 -12.07 7.61 6.67
CA ALA A 73 -12.55 6.29 7.11
C ALA A 73 -12.06 5.15 6.19
N ILE A 74 -12.22 5.31 4.87
CA ILE A 74 -11.85 4.28 3.88
C ILE A 74 -10.32 4.13 3.80
N THR A 75 -9.59 5.24 3.68
CA THR A 75 -8.12 5.20 3.60
C THR A 75 -7.49 4.74 4.91
N GLY A 76 -8.11 5.05 6.06
CA GLY A 76 -7.67 4.61 7.38
C GLY A 76 -7.84 3.12 7.59
N LEU A 77 -9.00 2.58 7.22
CA LEU A 77 -9.24 1.14 7.25
C LEU A 77 -8.26 0.39 6.34
N HIS A 78 -8.03 0.90 5.13
CA HIS A 78 -7.05 0.33 4.22
C HIS A 78 -5.62 0.39 4.80
N GLY A 79 -5.21 1.54 5.35
CA GLY A 79 -3.92 1.70 6.01
C GLY A 79 -3.69 0.70 7.14
N LEU A 80 -4.73 0.39 7.93
CA LEU A 80 -4.67 -0.67 8.95
C LEU A 80 -4.41 -2.05 8.34
N HIS A 81 -5.04 -2.40 7.21
CA HIS A 81 -4.76 -3.66 6.52
C HIS A 81 -3.33 -3.71 5.95
N VAL A 82 -2.81 -2.58 5.44
CA VAL A 82 -1.42 -2.48 4.99
C VAL A 82 -0.45 -2.74 6.15
N ILE A 83 -0.72 -2.18 7.34
CA ILE A 83 0.10 -2.44 8.53
C ILE A 83 0.10 -3.93 8.88
N VAL A 84 -1.06 -4.58 8.88
CA VAL A 84 -1.17 -6.04 9.12
C VAL A 84 -0.35 -6.81 8.09
N GLY A 85 -0.45 -6.45 6.81
CA GLY A 85 0.34 -7.04 5.73
C GLY A 85 1.84 -6.88 5.95
N LEU A 86 2.31 -5.69 6.36
CA LEU A 86 3.72 -5.42 6.61
C LEU A 86 4.25 -6.27 7.76
N VAL A 87 3.46 -6.44 8.82
CA VAL A 87 3.82 -7.33 9.94
C VAL A 87 3.93 -8.78 9.46
N MET A 88 2.98 -9.26 8.66
CA MET A 88 3.03 -10.62 8.10
C MET A 88 4.27 -10.83 7.22
N LEU A 89 4.58 -9.88 6.34
CA LEU A 89 5.78 -9.94 5.48
C LEU A 89 7.07 -9.83 6.29
N ALA A 90 7.12 -8.99 7.33
CA ALA A 90 8.28 -8.88 8.21
C ALA A 90 8.53 -10.18 8.99
N VAL A 91 7.49 -10.83 9.49
CA VAL A 91 7.59 -12.16 10.13
C VAL A 91 8.09 -13.20 9.11
N ALA A 92 7.57 -13.17 7.87
CA ALA A 92 8.06 -14.04 6.80
C ALA A 92 9.54 -13.78 6.48
N LEU A 93 9.99 -12.51 6.43
CA LEU A 93 11.38 -12.16 6.20
C LEU A 93 12.30 -12.72 7.30
N VAL A 94 11.92 -12.57 8.57
CA VAL A 94 12.68 -13.11 9.70
C VAL A 94 12.74 -14.65 9.65
N ARG A 95 11.62 -15.32 9.37
CA ARG A 95 11.58 -16.79 9.21
C ARG A 95 12.44 -17.27 8.04
N GLY A 96 12.39 -16.53 6.93
CA GLY A 96 13.25 -16.73 5.77
C GLY A 96 14.74 -16.61 6.10
N TRP A 97 15.09 -15.60 6.88
CA TRP A 97 16.46 -15.36 7.32
C TRP A 97 16.95 -16.39 8.35
N ARG A 98 16.04 -17.07 9.06
CA ARG A 98 16.34 -18.26 9.88
C ARG A 98 16.34 -19.58 9.10
N GLY A 99 15.96 -19.57 7.83
CA GLY A 99 16.01 -20.74 6.95
C GLY A 99 14.80 -21.66 7.09
N HIS A 100 13.68 -21.15 7.61
CA HIS A 100 12.45 -21.94 7.82
C HIS A 100 11.66 -22.21 6.53
N PHE A 101 12.11 -21.69 5.39
CA PHE A 101 11.45 -21.87 4.11
C PHE A 101 12.34 -22.63 3.14
N THR A 102 11.75 -23.60 2.47
CA THR A 102 12.37 -24.35 1.36
C THR A 102 11.41 -24.35 0.18
N PRO A 103 11.86 -24.62 -1.05
CA PRO A 103 10.98 -24.70 -2.21
C PRO A 103 9.80 -25.68 -2.04
N LYS A 104 9.96 -26.73 -1.21
CA LYS A 104 8.91 -27.73 -0.94
C LYS A 104 8.04 -27.41 0.28
N LEU A 105 8.48 -26.50 1.17
CA LEU A 105 7.80 -26.16 2.41
C LEU A 105 7.78 -24.62 2.59
N HIS A 106 6.94 -23.94 1.80
CA HIS A 106 6.84 -22.48 1.74
C HIS A 106 5.44 -21.92 1.98
N ASN A 107 4.48 -22.76 2.41
CA ASN A 107 3.09 -22.33 2.67
C ASN A 107 3.01 -21.18 3.69
N GLY A 108 3.99 -21.09 4.61
CA GLY A 108 4.11 -19.99 5.57
C GLY A 108 4.53 -18.64 4.96
N LEU A 109 4.96 -18.61 3.70
CA LEU A 109 5.18 -17.39 2.90
C LEU A 109 3.98 -17.10 1.99
N GLU A 110 3.35 -18.12 1.42
CA GLU A 110 2.27 -17.97 0.45
C GLU A 110 1.09 -17.16 1.01
N VAL A 111 0.72 -17.41 2.27
CA VAL A 111 -0.37 -16.66 2.94
C VAL A 111 -0.05 -15.15 3.03
N PRO A 112 1.10 -14.70 3.58
CA PRO A 112 1.51 -13.30 3.52
C PRO A 112 1.54 -12.70 2.10
N VAL A 113 2.01 -13.45 1.10
CA VAL A 113 2.10 -12.96 -0.29
C VAL A 113 0.72 -12.73 -0.89
N VAL A 114 -0.20 -13.69 -0.75
CA VAL A 114 -1.58 -13.56 -1.22
C VAL A 114 -2.30 -12.41 -0.50
N TYR A 115 -2.10 -12.29 0.81
CA TYR A 115 -2.64 -11.18 1.59
C TYR A 115 -2.13 -9.82 1.08
N TRP A 116 -0.83 -9.73 0.77
CA TRP A 116 -0.24 -8.49 0.24
C TRP A 116 -0.85 -8.10 -1.11
N HIS A 117 -0.98 -9.05 -2.04
CA HIS A 117 -1.64 -8.79 -3.33
C HIS A 117 -3.11 -8.38 -3.17
N LEU A 118 -3.83 -8.95 -2.21
CA LEU A 118 -5.20 -8.53 -1.91
C LEU A 118 -5.26 -7.06 -1.49
N VAL A 119 -4.36 -6.65 -0.59
CA VAL A 119 -4.27 -5.26 -0.14
C VAL A 119 -3.94 -4.33 -1.32
N ASP A 120 -3.00 -4.69 -2.19
CA ASP A 120 -2.69 -3.92 -3.41
C ASP A 120 -3.94 -3.71 -4.29
N VAL A 121 -4.71 -4.78 -4.52
CA VAL A 121 -5.94 -4.73 -5.33
C VAL A 121 -6.99 -3.82 -4.69
N VAL A 122 -7.18 -3.91 -3.37
CA VAL A 122 -8.10 -3.01 -2.64
C VAL A 122 -7.70 -1.55 -2.81
N TRP A 123 -6.40 -1.23 -2.79
CA TRP A 123 -5.95 0.14 -3.02
C TRP A 123 -6.33 0.67 -4.41
N LEU A 124 -6.28 -0.16 -5.45
CA LEU A 124 -6.70 0.25 -6.79
C LEU A 124 -8.18 0.65 -6.82
N PHE A 125 -9.04 -0.03 -6.06
CA PHE A 125 -10.43 0.38 -5.89
C PHE A 125 -10.57 1.68 -5.09
N VAL A 126 -9.78 1.86 -4.02
CA VAL A 126 -9.75 3.12 -3.25
C VAL A 126 -9.31 4.29 -4.14
N LEU A 127 -8.27 4.11 -4.94
CA LEU A 127 -7.78 5.09 -5.92
C LEU A 127 -8.88 5.45 -6.91
N LEU A 128 -9.54 4.42 -7.49
CA LEU A 128 -10.62 4.61 -8.45
C LEU A 128 -11.76 5.44 -7.85
N LEU A 129 -12.24 5.05 -6.67
CA LEU A 129 -13.41 5.67 -6.05
C LEU A 129 -13.14 7.07 -5.49
N LEU A 130 -12.00 7.27 -4.83
CA LEU A 130 -11.72 8.52 -4.13
C LEU A 130 -11.00 9.55 -4.99
N TYR A 131 -10.20 9.13 -5.98
CA TYR A 131 -9.40 10.06 -6.78
C TYR A 131 -9.86 10.13 -8.23
N VAL A 132 -10.20 9.01 -8.87
CA VAL A 132 -10.48 8.98 -10.31
C VAL A 132 -11.93 9.33 -10.64
N VAL A 133 -12.91 8.72 -9.98
CA VAL A 133 -14.34 8.98 -10.22
C VAL A 133 -14.73 10.45 -10.02
N PRO A 134 -14.27 11.15 -8.96
CA PRO A 134 -14.59 12.57 -8.78
C PRO A 134 -14.12 13.48 -9.93
N ILE A 135 -12.98 13.15 -10.56
CA ILE A 135 -12.46 13.89 -11.73
C ILE A 135 -13.46 13.85 -12.89
N PHE A 136 -14.10 12.70 -13.11
CA PHE A 136 -15.02 12.53 -14.24
C PHE A 136 -16.40 13.14 -13.98
N TYR A 137 -16.92 13.09 -12.75
CA TYR A 137 -18.26 13.57 -12.44
C TYR A 137 -18.32 15.07 -12.12
N GLN A 138 -17.25 15.62 -11.54
CA GLN A 138 -17.24 17.02 -11.09
C GLN A 138 -16.25 17.89 -11.89
N GLY A 139 -15.57 17.29 -12.89
CA GLY A 139 -14.53 17.93 -13.69
C GLY A 139 -13.16 17.91 -13.00
N PRO A 140 -12.06 18.11 -13.75
CA PRO A 140 -10.70 18.16 -13.19
C PRO A 140 -10.53 19.30 -12.18
N GLU A 141 -11.41 20.29 -12.20
CA GLU A 141 -11.43 21.42 -11.27
C GLU A 141 -11.69 21.04 -9.82
N VAL A 142 -12.32 19.89 -9.52
CA VAL A 142 -12.51 19.46 -8.12
C VAL A 142 -11.26 18.80 -7.53
N VAL A 143 -10.52 18.02 -8.33
CA VAL A 143 -9.22 17.47 -7.90
C VAL A 143 -8.12 18.52 -7.97
N LEU A 144 -8.22 19.45 -8.92
CA LEU A 144 -7.42 20.67 -8.91
C LEU A 144 -7.86 21.62 -7.81
N ASP A 145 -9.11 21.62 -7.35
CA ASP A 145 -9.51 22.37 -6.16
C ASP A 145 -8.86 21.74 -4.94
N ILE A 146 -8.91 20.42 -4.73
CA ILE A 146 -8.14 19.78 -3.65
C ILE A 146 -6.64 20.16 -3.74
N ASN A 147 -6.05 20.36 -4.92
CA ASN A 147 -4.67 20.89 -5.04
C ASN A 147 -4.53 22.44 -4.97
N ARG A 148 -5.57 23.22 -5.27
CA ARG A 148 -5.62 24.70 -5.24
C ARG A 148 -5.90 25.21 -3.82
N TRP A 149 -6.73 24.48 -3.09
CA TRP A 149 -6.95 24.50 -1.63
C TRP A 149 -5.72 24.04 -0.82
N LEU A 150 -4.69 23.47 -1.48
CA LEU A 150 -3.41 23.12 -0.85
C LEU A 150 -2.35 24.23 -0.94
N ILE A 151 -2.52 25.23 -1.82
CA ILE A 151 -1.52 26.28 -2.10
C ILE A 151 -2.00 27.70 -1.68
N HIS A 152 -3.26 27.83 -1.24
CA HIS A 152 -3.74 28.93 -0.41
C HIS A 152 -4.14 28.42 0.98
#